data_AF-A0A2E8I742-F1
#
_entry.id   AF-A0A2E8I742-F1
#
_cell.length_a   1.000
_cell.length_b   1.000
_cell.length_c   1.000
_cell.angle_alpha   90.00
_cell.angle_beta   90.00
_cell.angle_gamma   90.00
#
_symmetry.space_group_name_H-M   'P 1'
#
loop_
_entity.id
_entity.type
_entity.pdbx_description
1 polymer ?
#
loop_
_entity_poly.entity_id
_entity_poly.type
_entity_poly.pdbx_seq_one_letter_code
_entity_poly.pdbx_strand_id
1 'polypeptide(L)'
;MCSGQEHHYTELKKQLEALEADPSIRPSAYLDEDVVGSKYPALISSARKHITGFTGKPRKEIIALFKQWGYEITPCGFDQFGWYSGMIKTAKGRVIFTAT
;
A
#
# COMPACT_ATOMS: atom_id res chain seq x y z
N MET A 1 12.39 5.52 -22.86
CA MET A 1 12.10 4.10 -22.55
C MET A 1 12.02 3.95 -21.05
N CYS A 2 10.80 4.03 -20.48
CA CYS A 2 10.55 4.05 -19.04
C CYS A 2 10.32 2.63 -18.48
N SER A 3 11.30 1.73 -18.63
CA SER A 3 11.11 0.31 -18.22
C SER A 3 11.39 0.03 -16.74
N GLY A 4 11.98 0.97 -15.99
CA GLY A 4 12.33 0.76 -14.59
C GLY A 4 11.18 0.91 -13.59
N GLN A 5 10.23 1.83 -13.84
CA GLN A 5 9.17 2.12 -12.87
C GLN A 5 8.02 1.12 -12.90
N GLU A 6 7.71 0.54 -14.06
CA GLU A 6 6.59 -0.40 -14.24
C GLU A 6 6.82 -1.72 -13.50
N HIS A 7 8.08 -2.17 -13.41
CA HIS A 7 8.48 -3.38 -12.68
C HIS A 7 8.21 -3.26 -11.17
N HIS A 8 8.42 -2.07 -10.58
CA HIS A 8 8.25 -1.87 -9.14
C HIS A 8 6.79 -1.93 -8.69
N TYR A 9 5.86 -1.41 -9.50
CA TYR A 9 4.43 -1.46 -9.18
C TYR A 9 3.82 -2.84 -9.44
N THR A 10 4.37 -3.58 -10.41
CA THR A 10 3.97 -4.96 -10.68
C THR A 10 4.25 -5.88 -9.49
N GLU A 11 5.38 -5.68 -8.80
CA GLU A 11 5.69 -6.46 -7.59
C GLU A 11 4.73 -6.11 -6.44
N LEU A 12 4.46 -4.82 -6.20
CA LEU A 12 3.48 -4.40 -5.20
C LEU A 12 2.08 -4.96 -5.48
N LYS A 13 1.68 -5.04 -6.76
CA LYS A 13 0.42 -5.68 -7.17
C LYS A 13 0.38 -7.16 -6.81
N LYS A 14 1.43 -7.92 -7.14
CA LYS A 14 1.51 -9.36 -6.81
C LYS A 14 1.41 -9.61 -5.32
N GLN A 15 2.05 -8.77 -4.50
CA GLN A 15 1.97 -8.88 -3.05
C GLN A 15 0.56 -8.61 -2.52
N LEU A 16 -0.17 -7.66 -3.11
CA LEU A 16 -1.59 -7.42 -2.77
C LEU A 16 -2.46 -8.61 -3.16
N GLU A 17 -2.27 -9.16 -4.36
CA GLU A 17 -2.99 -10.36 -4.82
C GLU A 17 -2.70 -11.57 -3.91
N ALA A 18 -1.45 -11.74 -3.48
CA ALA A 18 -1.05 -12.78 -2.53
C ALA A 18 -1.69 -12.57 -1.14
N LEU A 19 -1.77 -11.33 -0.65
CA LEU A 19 -2.47 -10.98 0.59
C LEU A 19 -3.97 -11.30 0.49
N GLU A 20 -4.60 -10.99 -0.64
CA GLU A 20 -6.02 -11.28 -0.88
C GLU A 20 -6.32 -12.77 -1.00
N ALA A 21 -5.39 -13.54 -1.56
CA ALA A 21 -5.51 -15.00 -1.67
C ALA A 21 -5.17 -15.74 -0.37
N ASP A 22 -4.51 -15.10 0.60
CA ASP A 22 -4.05 -15.76 1.82
C ASP A 22 -5.23 -16.18 2.73
N PRO A 23 -5.46 -17.49 2.95
CA PRO A 23 -6.53 -17.97 3.82
C PRO A 23 -6.24 -17.70 5.31
N SER A 24 -4.96 -17.50 5.66
CA SER A 24 -4.55 -17.25 7.05
C SER A 24 -4.79 -15.79 7.48
N ILE A 25 -4.98 -14.87 6.54
CA ILE A 25 -5.42 -13.51 6.81
C ILE A 25 -6.95 -13.47 6.75
N ARG A 26 -7.55 -13.28 7.93
CA ARG A 26 -9.00 -13.09 8.05
C ARG A 26 -9.38 -11.70 7.57
N PRO A 27 -10.50 -11.55 6.84
CA PRO A 27 -11.02 -10.23 6.51
C PRO A 27 -11.29 -9.41 7.76
N SER A 28 -10.87 -8.15 7.76
CA SER A 28 -11.05 -7.19 8.85
C SER A 28 -11.29 -5.81 8.27
N ALA A 29 -11.94 -4.92 9.04
CA ALA A 29 -12.10 -3.52 8.65
C ALA A 29 -10.74 -2.84 8.43
N TYR A 30 -9.76 -3.21 9.25
CA TYR A 30 -8.38 -2.72 9.21
C TYR A 30 -7.42 -3.89 9.39
N LEU A 31 -6.38 -3.89 8.55
CA LEU A 31 -5.25 -4.80 8.64
C LEU A 31 -4.07 -3.98 9.12
N ASP A 32 -3.62 -4.32 10.33
CA ASP A 32 -2.53 -3.65 11.01
C ASP A 32 -1.20 -3.88 10.27
N GLU A 33 -0.32 -2.88 10.32
CA GLU A 33 1.00 -2.94 9.70
C GLU A 33 1.82 -4.10 10.26
N ASP A 34 1.70 -4.45 11.54
CA ASP A 34 2.43 -5.57 12.13
C ASP A 34 1.96 -6.92 11.56
N VAL A 35 0.65 -7.08 11.41
CA VAL A 35 0.04 -8.32 10.89
C VAL A 35 0.40 -8.52 9.42
N VAL A 36 0.31 -7.45 8.63
CA VAL A 36 0.61 -7.51 7.20
C VAL A 36 2.12 -7.53 6.97
N GLY A 37 2.87 -6.70 7.68
CA GLY A 37 4.31 -6.54 7.55
C GLY A 37 5.12 -7.76 8.00
N SER A 38 4.61 -8.56 8.94
CA SER A 38 5.24 -9.83 9.31
C SER A 38 5.25 -10.85 8.16
N LYS A 39 4.20 -10.88 7.33
CA LYS A 39 4.07 -11.83 6.21
C LYS A 39 4.43 -11.25 4.84
N TYR A 40 4.16 -9.96 4.66
CA TYR A 40 4.33 -9.22 3.42
C TYR A 40 5.18 -7.96 3.66
N PRO A 41 6.43 -8.09 4.15
CA PRO A 41 7.28 -6.93 4.44
C PRO A 41 7.60 -6.11 3.19
N ALA A 42 7.68 -6.76 2.03
CA ALA A 42 7.89 -6.11 0.74
C ALA A 42 6.71 -5.21 0.33
N LEU A 43 5.48 -5.56 0.74
CA LEU A 43 4.28 -4.78 0.49
C LEU A 43 4.32 -3.47 1.26
N ILE A 44 4.60 -3.53 2.56
CA ILE A 44 4.71 -2.35 3.42
C ILE A 44 5.87 -1.46 2.97
N SER A 45 7.04 -2.04 2.69
CA SER A 45 8.22 -1.30 2.23
C SER A 45 7.97 -0.59 0.88
N SER A 46 7.37 -1.29 -0.08
CA SER A 46 7.03 -0.69 -1.38
C SER A 46 5.93 0.36 -1.25
N ALA A 47 4.89 0.10 -0.46
CA ALA A 47 3.82 1.06 -0.21
C ALA A 47 4.37 2.36 0.40
N ARG A 48 5.25 2.28 1.41
CA ARG A 48 5.95 3.44 1.98
C ARG A 48 6.76 4.21 0.94
N LYS A 49 7.60 3.50 0.18
CA LYS A 49 8.50 4.13 -0.80
C LYS A 49 7.73 4.86 -1.91
N HIS A 50 6.62 4.27 -2.36
CA HIS A 50 5.95 4.67 -3.58
C HIS A 50 4.69 5.51 -3.33
N ILE A 51 3.92 5.22 -2.27
CA ILE A 51 2.63 5.88 -2.02
C ILE A 51 2.79 7.11 -1.12
N THR A 52 3.44 6.98 0.03
CA THR A 52 3.69 8.11 0.94
C THR A 52 4.88 8.95 0.48
N GLY A 53 5.94 8.28 0.00
CA GLY A 53 7.15 8.93 -0.51
C GLY A 53 7.93 9.71 0.56
N PHE A 54 9.22 9.97 0.31
CA PHE A 54 10.09 10.71 1.26
C PHE A 54 9.70 12.19 1.45
N THR A 55 8.91 12.75 0.54
CA THR A 55 8.47 14.15 0.58
C THR A 55 7.04 14.31 1.09
N GLY A 56 6.37 13.21 1.46
CA GLY A 56 5.00 13.23 1.95
C GLY A 56 3.93 13.56 0.90
N LYS A 57 4.33 13.77 -0.36
CA LYS A 57 3.39 14.08 -1.44
C LYS A 57 2.98 12.81 -2.18
N PRO A 58 1.68 12.47 -2.20
CA PRO A 58 1.21 11.32 -2.95
C PRO A 58 1.47 11.47 -4.45
N ARG A 59 2.00 10.42 -5.06
CA ARG A 59 2.18 10.33 -6.51
C ARG A 59 0.85 9.99 -7.17
N LYS A 60 0.21 10.99 -7.78
CA LYS A 60 -1.10 10.85 -8.46
C LYS A 60 -1.12 9.75 -9.52
N GLU A 61 -0.02 9.58 -10.25
CA GLU A 61 0.15 8.53 -11.27
C GLU A 61 0.00 7.11 -10.69
N ILE A 62 0.52 6.87 -9.48
CA ILE A 62 0.46 5.58 -8.80
C ILE A 62 -0.95 5.32 -8.30
N ILE A 63 -1.59 6.33 -7.70
CA ILE A 63 -2.99 6.23 -7.27
C ILE A 63 -3.89 5.88 -8.45
N ALA A 64 -3.68 6.53 -9.60
CA ALA A 64 -4.42 6.24 -10.82
C ALA A 64 -4.17 4.81 -11.34
N LEU A 65 -2.92 4.34 -11.33
CA LEU A 65 -2.56 2.99 -11.75
C LEU A 65 -3.24 1.92 -10.86
N PHE A 66 -3.16 2.06 -9.54
CA PHE A 66 -3.78 1.10 -8.63
C PHE A 66 -5.29 1.11 -8.72
N LYS A 67 -5.89 2.28 -8.96
CA LYS A 67 -7.33 2.39 -9.23
C LYS A 67 -7.75 1.61 -10.47
N GLN A 68 -6.93 1.57 -11.52
CA GLN A 68 -7.19 0.72 -12.70
C GLN A 68 -7.13 -0.78 -12.38
N TRP A 69 -6.35 -1.16 -11.36
CA TRP A 69 -6.28 -2.53 -10.86
C TRP A 69 -7.36 -2.86 -9.82
N GLY A 70 -8.28 -1.93 -9.53
CA GLY A 70 -9.36 -2.13 -8.57
C GLY A 70 -8.98 -1.81 -7.11
N TYR A 71 -7.76 -1.35 -6.85
CA TYR A 71 -7.30 -0.95 -5.53
C TYR A 71 -7.53 0.54 -5.30
N GLU A 72 -8.06 0.88 -4.13
CA GLU A 72 -8.21 2.28 -3.71
C GLU A 72 -7.06 2.66 -2.79
N ILE A 73 -6.22 3.58 -3.25
CA ILE A 73 -5.14 4.15 -2.45
C ILE A 73 -5.60 5.51 -1.91
N THR A 74 -5.63 5.62 -0.59
CA THR A 74 -5.81 6.90 0.09
C THR A 74 -4.48 7.30 0.73
N PRO A 75 -3.80 8.33 0.22
CA PRO A 75 -2.72 8.95 0.96
C PRO A 75 -3.36 9.75 2.11
N CYS A 76 -3.21 9.29 3.34
CA CYS A 76 -3.74 10.01 4.49
C CYS A 76 -2.78 11.17 4.80
N GLY A 77 -3.34 12.39 4.82
CA GLY A 77 -2.64 13.56 5.31
C GLY A 77 -2.47 13.52 6.82
N PHE A 78 -1.57 14.38 7.30
CA PHE A 78 -1.27 14.69 8.70
C PHE A 78 -2.44 14.44 9.64
N ASP A 79 -2.27 13.55 10.62
CA ASP A 79 -2.91 13.82 11.90
C ASP A 79 -2.17 14.98 12.60
N GLN A 80 -2.79 15.55 13.63
CA GLN A 80 -2.22 16.63 14.46
C GLN A 80 -0.87 16.30 15.13
N PHE A 81 -0.37 15.07 15.00
CA PHE A 81 0.89 14.57 15.53
C PHE A 81 1.96 14.35 14.45
N GLY A 82 1.67 14.61 13.16
CA GLY A 82 2.67 14.58 12.09
C GLY A 82 2.89 13.24 11.42
N TRP A 83 2.03 12.24 11.65
CA TRP A 83 2.19 10.92 11.04
C TRP A 83 1.69 10.92 9.61
N TYR A 84 2.61 10.70 8.67
CA TYR A 84 2.24 10.30 7.32
C TYR A 84 1.72 8.86 7.40
N SER A 85 0.48 8.63 7.03
CA SER A 85 -0.04 7.28 6.85
C SER A 85 -0.62 7.12 5.45
N GLY A 86 -0.51 5.92 4.90
CA GLY A 86 -1.18 5.56 3.67
C GLY A 86 -2.11 4.39 3.92
N MET A 87 -3.13 4.29 3.09
CA MET A 87 -4.09 3.20 3.15
C MET A 87 -4.31 2.61 1.76
N ILE A 88 -4.27 1.28 1.66
CA ILE A 88 -4.70 0.54 0.48
C ILE A 88 -5.92 -0.30 0.86
N LYS A 89 -7.02 -0.11 0.12
CA LYS A 89 -8.22 -0.94 0.25
C LYS A 89 -8.05 -2.22 -0.56
N THR A 90 -8.18 -3.37 0.11
CA THR A 90 -8.14 -4.71 -0.46
C THR A 90 -9.44 -5.45 -0.16
N ALA A 91 -9.63 -6.63 -0.77
CA ALA A 91 -10.72 -7.55 -0.47
C ALA A 91 -10.70 -8.05 0.99
N LYS A 92 -9.53 -8.05 1.63
CA LYS A 92 -9.35 -8.48 3.03
C LYS A 92 -9.52 -7.35 4.03
N GLY A 93 -9.43 -6.10 3.61
CA GLY A 93 -9.54 -4.97 4.52
C GLY A 93 -8.74 -3.77 4.07
N ARG A 94 -8.64 -2.77 4.95
CA ARG A 94 -7.80 -1.59 4.73
C ARG A 94 -6.44 -1.85 5.33
N VAL A 95 -5.42 -2.00 4.48
CA VAL A 95 -4.02 -2.08 4.91
C VAL A 95 -3.55 -0.68 5.25
N ILE A 96 -3.20 -0.45 6.52
CA ILE A 96 -2.63 0.82 6.98
C ILE A 96 -1.11 0.66 7.02
N PHE A 97 -0.39 1.67 6.53
CA PHE A 97 1.06 1.75 6.66
C PHE A 97 1.46 3.17 7.05
N THR A 98 2.41 3.27 7.95
CA THR A 98 3.00 4.54 8.40
C THR A 98 4.19 4.90 7.53
N ALA A 99 4.42 6.18 7.22
CA ALA A 99 5.69 6.61 6.65
C ALA A 99 6.70 6.80 7.80
N THR A 100 7.90 6.29 7.60
CA THR A 100 9.08 6.53 8.44
C THR A 100 9.76 7.82 8.07
#